data_AF-A0A645ELJ4-F1
#
_entry.id   AF-A0A645ELJ4-F1
#
_cell.length_a   1.000
_cell.length_b   1.000
_cell.length_c   1.000
_cell.angle_alpha   90.00
_cell.angle_beta   90.00
_cell.angle_gamma   90.00
#
_symmetry.space_group_name_H-M   'P 1'
#
loop_
_entity.id
_entity.type
_entity.pdbx_description
1 polymer ?
#
loop_
_entity_poly.entity_id
_entity_poly.type
_entity_poly.pdbx_seq_one_letter_code
_entity_poly.pdbx_strand_id
1 'polypeptide(L)' 'MDVGTHINFYVGRAVNPAHQNPNFPMGYNIKQNIVEGLMEELKKAGKNINVMYL' A
#
# COMPACT_ATOMS: atom_id res chain seq x y z
N MET A 1 8.03 -19.67 20.54
CA MET A 1 7.31 -18.43 20.17
C MET A 1 7.42 -18.32 18.67
N ASP A 2 6.31 -18.46 17.96
CA ASP A 2 6.33 -18.41 16.50
C ASP A 2 6.35 -16.93 16.09
N VAL A 3 7.53 -16.44 15.69
CA VAL A 3 7.65 -15.05 15.23
C VAL A 3 7.17 -15.02 13.80
N GLY A 4 6.00 -14.44 13.54
CA GLY A 4 5.50 -14.27 12.18
C GLY A 4 6.51 -13.50 11.32
N THR A 5 7.11 -14.17 10.34
CA THR A 5 8.14 -13.61 9.44
C THR A 5 7.59 -13.17 8.09
N HIS A 6 6.41 -13.65 7.70
CA HIS A 6 5.82 -13.42 6.38
C HIS A 6 4.54 -12.59 6.50
N ILE A 7 4.40 -11.57 5.66
CA ILE A 7 3.22 -10.68 5.62
C ILE A 7 2.74 -10.58 4.18
N ASN A 8 1.43 -10.79 3.98
CA ASN A 8 0.76 -10.62 2.70
C ASN A 8 -0.09 -9.34 2.71
N PHE A 9 0.22 -8.41 1.82
CA PHE A 9 -0.60 -7.23 1.58
C PHE A 9 -1.59 -7.50 0.45
N TYR A 10 -2.86 -7.16 0.68
CA TYR A 10 -3.92 -7.21 -0.35
C TYR A 10 -4.42 -5.78 -0.57
N VAL A 11 -4.01 -5.18 -1.68
CA VAL A 11 -4.17 -3.74 -1.93
C VAL A 11 -5.24 -3.54 -3.01
N GLY A 12 -6.39 -2.99 -2.63
CA GLY A 12 -7.44 -2.64 -3.58
C GLY A 12 -7.10 -1.39 -4.38
N ARG A 13 -7.34 -1.41 -5.69
CA ARG A 13 -7.09 -0.28 -6.61
C ARG A 13 -8.33 0.58 -6.91
N ALA A 14 -9.37 0.47 -6.08
CA ALA A 14 -10.59 1.25 -6.27
C ALA A 14 -10.29 2.75 -6.18
N VAL A 15 -10.45 3.43 -7.32
CA VAL A 15 -10.45 4.89 -7.42
C VAL A 15 -11.89 5.35 -7.28
N ASN A 16 -12.17 6.18 -6.29
CA ASN A 16 -13.50 6.79 -6.17
C ASN A 16 -13.70 7.78 -7.34
N PRO A 17 -14.71 7.59 -8.21
CA PRO A 17 -14.96 8.47 -9.35
C PRO A 17 -15.18 9.93 -8.97
N ALA A 18 -15.66 10.23 -7.75
CA ALA A 18 -15.81 11.60 -7.25
C ALA A 18 -14.48 12.36 -7.10
N HIS A 19 -13.34 11.65 -7.08
CA HIS A 19 -11.99 12.22 -7.09
C HIS A 19 -11.38 12.35 -8.51
N GLN A 20 -12.14 12.07 -9.58
CA GLN A 20 -11.74 12.35 -10.97
C GLN A 20 -12.07 13.78 -11.41
N ASN A 21 -12.26 14.71 -10.47
CA ASN A 21 -12.38 16.13 -10.80
C ASN A 21 -11.09 16.55 -11.53
N PRO A 22 -11.16 17.06 -12.78
CA PRO A 22 -9.97 17.47 -13.53
C PRO A 22 -9.19 18.60 -12.87
N ASN A 23 -9.79 19.30 -11.89
CA ASN A 23 -9.13 20.31 -11.05
C ASN A 23 -8.48 19.72 -9.78
N PHE A 24 -8.66 18.42 -9.51
CA PHE A 24 -8.02 17.75 -8.39
C PHE A 24 -6.58 17.40 -8.79
N PRO A 25 -5.57 17.66 -7.94
CA PRO A 25 -4.20 17.39 -8.33
C PRO A 25 -4.02 15.89 -8.55
N MET A 26 -3.61 15.51 -9.77
CA MET A 26 -3.38 14.12 -10.22
C MET A 26 -2.46 13.30 -9.29
N GLY A 27 -1.75 13.95 -8.36
CA GLY A 27 -0.74 13.34 -7.48
C GLY A 27 -1.22 12.87 -6.10
N TYR A 28 -2.50 12.98 -5.73
CA TYR A 28 -2.95 12.58 -4.38
C TYR A 28 -3.14 11.07 -4.19
N ASN A 29 -2.12 10.28 -4.52
CA ASN A 29 -2.05 8.84 -4.21
C ASN A 29 -1.63 8.59 -2.76
N ILE A 30 -2.21 9.32 -1.79
CA ILE A 30 -1.83 9.24 -0.37
C ILE A 30 -1.88 7.78 0.13
N LYS A 31 -2.94 7.05 -0.23
CA LYS A 31 -3.10 5.64 0.16
C LYS A 31 -1.97 4.76 -0.38
N GLN A 32 -1.54 4.98 -1.63
CA GLN A 32 -0.45 4.24 -2.25
C GLN A 32 0.86 4.52 -1.50
N ASN A 33 1.18 5.80 -1.28
CA ASN A 33 2.42 6.21 -0.62
C ASN A 33 2.53 5.65 0.80
N ILE A 34 1.41 5.61 1.55
CA ILE A 34 1.38 5.02 2.90
C ILE A 34 1.64 3.51 2.82
N VAL A 35 1.00 2.81 1.90
CA VAL A 35 1.17 1.36 1.75
C VAL A 35 2.61 1.03 1.34
N GLU A 36 3.19 1.78 0.41
CA GLU A 36 4.59 1.63 -0.01
C GLU A 36 5.56 1.89 1.15
N GLY A 37 5.42 3.00 1.88
CA GLY A 37 6.26 3.31 3.03
C GLY A 37 6.17 2.25 4.14
N LEU A 38 4.96 1.75 4.42
CA LEU A 38 4.78 0.68 5.40
C LEU A 38 5.48 -0.62 4.97
N MET A 39 5.37 -0.99 3.69
CA MET A 39 6.07 -2.17 3.16
C MET A 39 7.59 -2.02 3.27
N GLU A 40 8.14 -0.82 3.04
CA GLU A 40 9.57 -0.56 3.21
C GLU A 40 10.03 -0.73 4.65
N GLU A 41 9.32 -0.13 5.62
CA GLU A 41 9.69 -0.24 7.04
C GLU A 41 9.63 -1.69 7.54
N LEU A 42 8.63 -2.47 7.09
CA LEU A 42 8.53 -3.88 7.46
C LEU A 42 9.66 -4.72 6.85
N LYS A 43 10.08 -4.43 5.61
CA LYS A 43 11.27 -5.07 5.01
C LYS A 43 12.54 -4.76 5.79
N LYS A 44 12.74 -3.50 6.21
CA LYS A 44 13.86 -3.09 7.07
C LYS A 44 13.86 -3.83 8.41
N ALA A 45 12.67 -4.14 8.94
CA ALA A 45 12.49 -4.95 10.14
C ALA A 45 12.66 -6.47 9.91
N GLY A 46 13.13 -6.91 8.74
CA GLY A 46 13.40 -8.32 8.43
C GLY A 46 12.16 -9.16 8.11
N LYS A 47 11.04 -8.54 7.73
CA LYS A 47 9.85 -9.25 7.28
C LYS A 47 9.91 -9.57 5.79
N ASN A 48 9.46 -10.76 5.43
CA ASN A 48 9.22 -11.17 4.05
C ASN A 48 7.84 -10.66 3.63
N ILE A 49 7.80 -9.76 2.64
CA ILE A 49 6.57 -9.12 2.18
C ILE A 49 6.17 -9.67 0.81
N ASN A 50 4.91 -10.08 0.68
CA ASN A 50 4.25 -10.35 -0.59
C ASN A 50 3.10 -9.36 -0.77
N VAL A 51 2.89 -8.86 -1.99
CA VAL A 51 1.82 -7.91 -2.30
C VAL A 51 0.96 -8.44 -3.44
N MET A 52 -0.36 -8.41 -3.24
CA MET A 52 -1.36 -8.73 -4.25
C MET A 52 -2.22 -7.49 -4.47
N TYR A 53 -2.26 -7.00 -5.71
CA TYR A 53 -3.16 -5.92 -6.08
C TYR A 53 -4.47 -6.51 -6.56
N LEU A 54 -5.56 -6.16 -5.89
CA LEU A 54 -6.93 -6.55 -6.22
C LEU A 54 -7.51 -5.49 -7.17
#